data_AF-H3RKQ6-F1
#
_entry.id   AF-H3RKQ6-F1
#
_cell.length_a   1.000
_cell.length_b   1.000
_cell.length_c   1.000
_cell.angle_alpha   90.00
_cell.angle_beta   90.00
_cell.angle_gamma   90.00
#
_symmetry.space_group_name_H-M   'P 1'
#
loop_
_entity.id
_entity.type
_entity.pdbx_description
1 polymer ?
#
loop_
_entity_poly.entity_id
_entity_poly.type
_entity_poly.pdbx_seq_one_letter_code
_entity_poly.pdbx_strand_id
1 'polypeptide(L)'
;MPNFRVFGGGSSSSYNAIVEHYETDNKVHQTYSASSLGLPGGYQHREVVVSSGTMSALADASWANRVVKNVIPHGAGNQRHSILATSGESWARMHLGYEKYSGVGITNQLKRAQKFQGGNCSVHAAVASAALKSKGVDRPISRMRIRLPGDNSHELVMLGDHRAPHYGERNTVVVDAWPAHPSASTLDQTVLHDASSNTHMPLTDLMAHYRNETWDVSNLASRSDMARLTDIKVMNTDELQRKLRKEGLPSLHSSDLVRHALNDDSFGSFDVRINTDPSTTYTRDSAYYGRSFDYLMNNNHDG
;
A
#
# COMPACT_ATOMS: atom_id res chain seq x y z
N MET A 1 -23.42 17.73 15.23
CA MET A 1 -21.99 18.00 15.42
C MET A 1 -21.38 16.76 16.05
N PRO A 2 -20.63 15.94 15.31
CA PRO A 2 -19.95 14.80 15.92
C PRO A 2 -18.79 15.30 16.79
N ASN A 3 -18.69 14.74 18.00
CA ASN A 3 -17.70 15.11 19.00
C ASN A 3 -16.32 14.58 18.59
N PHE A 4 -15.47 15.48 18.11
CA PHE A 4 -14.03 15.24 17.97
C PHE A 4 -13.43 14.95 19.34
N ARG A 5 -13.01 13.70 19.59
CA ARG A 5 -12.06 13.42 20.67
C ARG A 5 -10.68 13.90 20.25
N VAL A 6 -10.45 15.20 20.48
CA VAL A 6 -9.13 15.79 20.55
C VAL A 6 -8.38 15.09 21.68
N PHE A 7 -7.38 14.28 21.33
CA PHE A 7 -6.36 13.87 22.31
C PHE A 7 -5.59 15.12 22.72
N GLY A 8 -6.02 15.73 23.82
CA GLY A 8 -5.26 16.76 24.52
C GLY A 8 -4.03 16.16 25.19
N GLY A 9 -2.91 16.86 25.08
CA GLY A 9 -1.82 16.79 26.04
C GLY A 9 -0.75 15.70 25.84
N GLY A 10 0.40 16.13 25.29
CA GLY A 10 1.73 15.77 25.80
C GLY A 10 2.08 14.30 26.06
N SER A 11 2.44 13.58 24.99
CA SER A 11 3.49 12.57 25.01
C SER A 11 3.89 12.29 23.56
N SER A 12 5.16 12.48 23.19
CA SER A 12 5.66 11.99 21.90
C SER A 12 5.85 10.47 22.01
N SER A 13 4.76 9.71 22.15
CA SER A 13 4.83 8.26 22.13
C SER A 13 5.17 7.82 20.71
N SER A 14 6.36 7.27 20.52
CA SER A 14 6.63 6.48 19.33
C SER A 14 5.78 5.20 19.38
N TYR A 15 5.38 4.69 18.23
CA TYR A 15 4.65 3.43 18.14
C TYR A 15 5.35 2.44 17.21
N ASN A 16 5.04 1.18 17.44
CA ASN A 16 5.47 0.07 16.61
C ASN A 16 4.39 -0.25 15.57
N ALA A 17 4.71 -0.12 14.28
CA ALA A 17 3.77 -0.46 13.21
C ALA A 17 3.74 -1.96 12.87
N ILE A 18 4.70 -2.75 13.39
CA ILE A 18 4.74 -4.19 13.19
C ILE A 18 3.56 -4.84 13.91
N VAL A 19 2.68 -5.48 13.14
CA VAL A 19 1.48 -6.14 13.66
C VAL A 19 1.83 -7.54 14.13
N GLU A 20 1.44 -7.89 15.35
CA GLU A 20 1.65 -9.24 15.89
C GLU A 20 0.66 -10.27 15.31
N HIS A 21 -0.58 -9.84 15.01
CA HIS A 21 -1.63 -10.70 14.46
C HIS A 21 -1.72 -10.61 12.94
N TYR A 22 -1.81 -11.78 12.30
CA TYR A 22 -1.85 -11.97 10.85
C TYR A 22 -3.24 -11.76 10.25
N GLU A 23 -4.29 -11.90 11.07
CA GLU A 23 -5.69 -11.96 10.61
C GLU A 23 -6.57 -10.96 11.36
N THR A 24 -7.66 -10.55 10.74
CA THR A 24 -8.82 -9.88 11.35
C THR A 24 -10.07 -10.59 10.84
N ASP A 25 -11.16 -10.54 11.60
CA ASP A 25 -12.41 -11.20 11.16
C ASP A 25 -13.08 -10.44 10.01
N ASN A 26 -12.78 -9.14 9.88
CA ASN A 26 -13.41 -8.26 8.91
C ASN A 26 -12.65 -8.31 7.56
N LYS A 27 -13.38 -8.63 6.49
CA LYS A 27 -12.87 -8.66 5.11
C LYS A 27 -13.39 -7.50 4.29
N VAL A 28 -12.58 -7.02 3.35
CA VAL A 28 -12.94 -5.94 2.42
C VAL A 28 -14.17 -6.33 1.62
N HIS A 29 -14.20 -7.53 1.03
CA HIS A 29 -15.32 -7.99 0.20
C HIS A 29 -16.62 -8.27 0.98
N GLN A 30 -16.55 -8.33 2.31
CA GLN A 30 -17.71 -8.50 3.18
C GLN A 30 -18.28 -7.17 3.67
N THR A 31 -17.49 -6.09 3.57
CA THR A 31 -17.83 -4.78 4.14
C THR A 31 -18.16 -3.75 3.07
N TYR A 32 -17.42 -3.78 1.96
CA TYR A 32 -17.63 -2.86 0.86
C TYR A 32 -18.45 -3.53 -0.24
N SER A 33 -19.15 -2.71 -1.03
CA SER A 33 -19.76 -3.20 -2.26
C SER A 33 -18.71 -3.24 -3.37
N ALA A 34 -18.81 -4.23 -4.26
CA ALA A 34 -17.92 -4.35 -5.41
C ALA A 34 -17.87 -3.05 -6.24
N SER A 35 -19.01 -2.41 -6.51
CA SER A 35 -19.09 -1.14 -7.25
C SER A 35 -18.34 0.00 -6.55
N SER A 36 -18.41 0.10 -5.22
CA SER A 36 -17.65 1.12 -4.46
C SER A 36 -16.13 0.93 -4.57
N LEU A 37 -15.66 -0.28 -4.88
CA LEU A 37 -14.25 -0.60 -5.11
C LEU A 37 -13.83 -0.51 -6.58
N GLY A 38 -14.74 -0.09 -7.48
CA GLY A 38 -14.46 -0.05 -8.92
C GLY A 38 -14.59 -1.42 -9.62
N LEU A 39 -15.41 -2.33 -9.06
CA LEU A 39 -15.76 -3.61 -9.68
C LEU A 39 -17.24 -3.58 -10.11
N PRO A 40 -17.59 -2.97 -11.27
CA PRO A 40 -18.98 -2.85 -11.69
C PRO A 40 -19.64 -4.20 -11.99
N GLY A 41 -18.86 -5.22 -12.35
CA GLY A 41 -19.34 -6.59 -12.59
C GLY A 41 -19.59 -7.43 -11.34
N GLY A 42 -19.41 -6.86 -10.13
CA GLY A 42 -19.53 -7.62 -8.88
C GLY A 42 -18.24 -8.34 -8.48
N TYR A 43 -18.30 -9.00 -7.32
CA TYR A 43 -17.26 -9.90 -6.84
C TYR A 43 -17.30 -11.22 -7.62
N GLN A 44 -16.15 -11.70 -8.06
CA GLN A 44 -16.03 -12.92 -8.86
C GLN A 44 -15.93 -14.19 -8.02
N HIS A 45 -15.57 -14.09 -6.73
CA HIS A 45 -15.43 -15.22 -5.81
C HIS A 45 -14.61 -16.39 -6.37
N ARG A 46 -13.51 -16.06 -7.07
CA ARG A 46 -12.62 -17.08 -7.66
C ARG A 46 -11.93 -17.87 -6.56
N GLU A 47 -11.81 -19.18 -6.77
CA GLU A 47 -10.97 -20.05 -5.96
C GLU A 47 -9.72 -20.45 -6.72
N VAL A 48 -8.55 -20.31 -6.09
CA VAL A 48 -7.24 -20.57 -6.69
C VAL A 48 -6.46 -21.57 -5.85
N VAL A 49 -6.15 -22.73 -6.44
CA VAL A 49 -5.33 -23.76 -5.79
C VAL A 49 -3.85 -23.39 -5.89
N VAL A 50 -3.13 -23.39 -4.76
CA VAL A 50 -1.70 -23.02 -4.68
C VAL A 50 -0.92 -23.96 -3.75
N SER A 51 0.41 -23.98 -3.89
CA SER A 51 1.26 -24.75 -2.98
C SER A 51 1.21 -24.22 -1.54
N SER A 52 1.57 -25.06 -0.57
CA SER A 52 1.71 -24.64 0.84
C SER A 52 2.68 -23.46 1.03
N GLY A 53 3.78 -23.44 0.27
CA GLY A 53 4.74 -22.33 0.31
C GLY A 53 4.14 -21.04 -0.23
N THR A 54 3.35 -21.11 -1.31
CA THR A 54 2.66 -19.94 -1.86
C THR A 54 1.57 -19.44 -0.92
N MET A 55 0.85 -20.34 -0.24
CA MET A 55 -0.10 -19.99 0.82
C MET A 55 0.58 -19.23 1.98
N SER A 56 1.77 -19.68 2.40
CA SER A 56 2.56 -18.98 3.43
C SER A 56 2.98 -17.58 2.95
N ALA A 57 3.44 -17.47 1.70
CA ALA A 57 3.84 -16.20 1.11
C ALA A 57 2.66 -15.21 0.98
N LEU A 58 1.44 -15.69 0.69
CA LEU A 58 0.23 -14.87 0.70
C LEU A 58 -0.07 -14.31 2.10
N ALA A 59 0.13 -15.11 3.16
CA ALA A 59 -0.02 -14.64 4.54
C ALA A 59 1.04 -13.58 4.90
N ASP A 60 2.30 -13.79 4.51
CA ASP A 60 3.38 -12.83 4.73
C ASP A 60 3.16 -11.52 3.96
N ALA A 61 2.69 -11.61 2.72
CA ALA A 61 2.30 -10.47 1.89
C ALA A 61 1.16 -9.67 2.52
N SER A 62 0.12 -10.35 2.98
CA SER A 62 -1.03 -9.72 3.64
C SER A 62 -0.61 -9.03 4.94
N TRP A 63 0.26 -9.66 5.73
CA TRP A 63 0.86 -9.06 6.91
C TRP A 63 1.70 -7.81 6.56
N ALA A 64 2.51 -7.86 5.50
CA ALA A 64 3.31 -6.71 5.09
C ALA A 64 2.42 -5.53 4.63
N ASN A 65 1.32 -5.81 3.91
CA ASN A 65 0.34 -4.79 3.56
C ASN A 65 -0.22 -4.10 4.80
N ARG A 66 -0.54 -4.85 5.86
CA ARG A 66 -0.99 -4.32 7.16
C ARG A 66 0.05 -3.41 7.81
N VAL A 67 1.31 -3.86 7.86
CA VAL A 67 2.40 -3.05 8.41
C VAL A 67 2.50 -1.72 7.67
N VAL A 68 2.47 -1.73 6.32
CA VAL A 68 2.53 -0.49 5.54
C VAL A 68 1.37 0.44 5.89
N LYS A 69 0.15 -0.06 6.01
CA LYS A 69 -1.03 0.74 6.38
C LYS A 69 -0.94 1.33 7.78
N ASN A 70 -0.28 0.64 8.72
CA ASN A 70 0.02 1.22 10.03
C ASN A 70 1.10 2.29 10.00
N VAL A 71 2.07 2.23 9.07
CA VAL A 71 3.09 3.26 8.90
C VAL A 71 2.52 4.50 8.18
N ILE A 72 1.64 4.28 7.20
CA ILE A 72 1.08 5.30 6.31
C ILE A 72 -0.47 5.24 6.41
N PRO A 73 -1.06 5.62 7.56
CA PRO A 73 -2.49 5.43 7.83
C PRO A 73 -3.40 6.32 6.97
N HIS A 74 -2.89 7.43 6.46
CA HIS A 74 -3.65 8.35 5.59
C HIS A 74 -3.70 7.86 4.13
N GLY A 75 -3.05 6.74 3.82
CA GLY A 75 -2.94 6.23 2.46
C GLY A 75 -1.93 6.99 1.61
N ALA A 76 -1.90 6.66 0.31
CA ALA A 76 -0.95 7.26 -0.61
C ALA A 76 -1.36 8.66 -1.06
N GLY A 77 -0.40 9.59 -1.07
CA GLY A 77 -0.67 11.01 -1.35
C GLY A 77 -0.93 11.35 -2.81
N ASN A 78 -0.85 10.37 -3.71
CA ASN A 78 -1.15 10.49 -5.13
C ASN A 78 -2.39 9.65 -5.54
N GLN A 79 -3.15 9.15 -4.56
CA GLN A 79 -4.41 8.44 -4.78
C GLN A 79 -5.58 9.38 -4.50
N ARG A 80 -6.41 9.63 -5.51
CA ARG A 80 -7.62 10.45 -5.44
C ARG A 80 -8.50 10.06 -4.26
N HIS A 81 -8.72 8.76 -4.07
CA HIS A 81 -9.50 8.25 -2.94
C HIS A 81 -8.92 8.69 -1.58
N SER A 82 -7.61 8.48 -1.37
CA SER A 82 -6.92 8.87 -0.13
C SER A 82 -6.92 10.38 0.08
N ILE A 83 -6.74 11.18 -0.98
CA ILE A 83 -6.76 12.64 -0.92
C ILE A 83 -8.14 13.12 -0.46
N LEU A 84 -9.21 12.59 -1.06
CA LEU A 84 -10.58 12.95 -0.70
C LEU A 84 -10.93 12.49 0.72
N ALA A 85 -10.65 11.24 1.07
CA ALA A 85 -10.96 10.66 2.38
C ALA A 85 -10.25 11.38 3.54
N THR A 86 -9.07 11.94 3.29
CA THR A 86 -8.27 12.64 4.32
C THR A 86 -8.29 14.16 4.17
N SER A 87 -9.18 14.69 3.33
CA SER A 87 -9.27 16.13 3.03
C SER A 87 -7.91 16.77 2.70
N GLY A 88 -7.10 16.08 1.88
CA GLY A 88 -5.79 16.52 1.40
C GLY A 88 -4.59 16.16 2.29
N GLU A 89 -4.80 15.58 3.46
CA GLU A 89 -3.69 15.27 4.40
C GLU A 89 -2.72 14.21 3.85
N SER A 90 -3.21 13.19 3.15
CA SER A 90 -2.34 12.18 2.51
C SER A 90 -1.34 12.78 1.53
N TRP A 91 -1.79 13.74 0.70
CA TRP A 91 -0.96 14.50 -0.21
C TRP A 91 0.03 15.38 0.55
N ALA A 92 -0.43 16.16 1.54
CA ALA A 92 0.41 17.05 2.32
C ALA A 92 1.60 16.33 2.98
N ARG A 93 1.33 15.16 3.58
CA ARG A 93 2.34 14.30 4.20
C ARG A 93 3.34 13.77 3.19
N MET A 94 2.86 13.34 2.02
CA MET A 94 3.72 12.90 0.92
C MET A 94 4.61 14.04 0.42
N HIS A 95 4.01 15.16 0.03
CA HIS A 95 4.67 16.34 -0.53
C HIS A 95 5.82 16.82 0.37
N LEU A 96 5.52 17.11 1.64
CA LEU A 96 6.51 17.55 2.62
C LEU A 96 7.61 16.51 2.88
N GLY A 97 7.25 15.22 2.82
CA GLY A 97 8.21 14.14 2.93
C GLY A 97 9.22 14.12 1.76
N TYR A 98 8.74 14.32 0.54
CA TYR A 98 9.58 14.39 -0.65
C TYR A 98 10.49 15.62 -0.65
N GLU A 99 9.97 16.79 -0.27
CA GLU A 99 10.77 18.00 -0.07
C GLU A 99 11.90 17.79 0.94
N LYS A 100 11.60 17.16 2.09
CA LYS A 100 12.60 16.95 3.14
C LYS A 100 13.64 15.88 2.81
N TYR A 101 13.23 14.83 2.09
CA TYR A 101 14.06 13.67 1.81
C TYR A 101 14.01 13.31 0.32
N SER A 102 14.62 14.11 -0.56
CA SER A 102 14.45 14.02 -2.03
C SER A 102 15.06 12.78 -2.72
N GLY A 103 16.04 12.10 -2.11
CA GLY A 103 16.71 10.96 -2.75
C GLY A 103 15.84 9.71 -2.93
N VAL A 104 16.14 8.88 -3.95
CA VAL A 104 15.35 7.71 -4.37
C VAL A 104 15.67 6.40 -3.63
N GLY A 105 16.68 6.38 -2.76
CA GLY A 105 17.09 5.18 -2.03
C GLY A 105 16.11 4.75 -0.93
N ILE A 106 16.13 3.46 -0.59
CA ILE A 106 15.22 2.85 0.40
C ILE A 106 15.23 3.57 1.75
N THR A 107 16.40 4.00 2.23
CA THR A 107 16.52 4.75 3.49
C THR A 107 15.75 6.06 3.48
N ASN A 108 15.76 6.81 2.36
CA ASN A 108 15.00 8.05 2.27
C ASN A 108 13.50 7.78 2.14
N GLN A 109 13.11 6.77 1.36
CA GLN A 109 11.72 6.32 1.29
C GLN A 109 11.17 5.95 2.68
N LEU A 110 11.94 5.18 3.47
CA LEU A 110 11.56 4.82 4.84
C LEU A 110 11.56 6.02 5.79
N LYS A 111 12.44 7.01 5.61
CA LYS A 111 12.40 8.27 6.39
C LYS A 111 11.13 9.08 6.08
N ARG A 112 10.68 9.14 4.82
CA ARG A 112 9.40 9.78 4.45
C ARG A 112 8.25 9.11 5.19
N ALA A 113 8.18 7.78 5.12
CA ALA A 113 7.16 7.00 5.82
C ALA A 113 7.22 7.20 7.34
N GLN A 114 8.39 7.05 7.97
CA GLN A 114 8.56 7.17 9.42
C GLN A 114 8.24 8.57 9.95
N LYS A 115 8.72 9.62 9.26
CA LYS A 115 8.68 10.99 9.80
C LYS A 115 7.45 11.78 9.37
N PHE A 116 6.88 11.47 8.21
CA PHE A 116 5.72 12.18 7.67
C PHE A 116 4.47 11.31 7.59
N GLN A 117 4.59 9.98 7.72
CA GLN A 117 3.48 9.04 7.53
C GLN A 117 2.79 9.23 6.15
N GLY A 118 3.58 9.52 5.12
CA GLY A 118 3.10 9.80 3.76
C GLY A 118 4.05 9.27 2.68
N GLY A 119 3.52 9.01 1.49
CA GLY A 119 4.30 8.50 0.36
C GLY A 119 3.45 8.07 -0.83
N ASN A 120 4.10 7.76 -1.95
CA ASN A 120 3.50 7.12 -3.13
C ASN A 120 3.81 5.61 -3.17
N CYS A 121 3.55 4.94 -4.32
CA CYS A 121 3.82 3.51 -4.52
C CYS A 121 5.25 3.09 -4.13
N SER A 122 6.27 3.87 -4.48
CA SER A 122 7.67 3.58 -4.15
C SER A 122 7.95 3.63 -2.65
N VAL A 123 7.26 4.47 -1.89
CA VAL A 123 7.41 4.52 -0.43
C VAL A 123 6.67 3.34 0.22
N HIS A 124 5.49 2.99 -0.28
CA HIS A 124 4.74 1.81 0.18
C HIS A 124 5.54 0.52 -0.04
N ALA A 125 6.12 0.35 -1.24
CA ALA A 125 6.99 -0.78 -1.57
C ALA A 125 8.28 -0.82 -0.74
N ALA A 126 8.83 0.34 -0.35
CA ALA A 126 10.00 0.41 0.54
C ALA A 126 9.67 -0.12 1.95
N VAL A 127 8.53 0.32 2.50
CA VAL A 127 8.04 -0.12 3.82
C VAL A 127 7.73 -1.61 3.80
N ALA A 128 7.05 -2.11 2.75
CA ALA A 128 6.76 -3.54 2.59
C ALA A 128 8.05 -4.37 2.54
N SER A 129 9.03 -3.95 1.74
CA SER A 129 10.35 -4.62 1.64
C SER A 129 11.05 -4.69 3.00
N ALA A 130 11.07 -3.59 3.76
CA ALA A 130 11.68 -3.54 5.08
C ALA A 130 10.93 -4.42 6.10
N ALA A 131 9.60 -4.46 6.03
CA ALA A 131 8.77 -5.29 6.90
C ALA A 131 9.04 -6.79 6.63
N LEU A 132 8.98 -7.22 5.37
CA LEU A 132 9.25 -8.61 4.97
C LEU A 132 10.66 -9.03 5.37
N LYS A 133 11.66 -8.16 5.18
CA LYS A 133 13.02 -8.43 5.64
C LYS A 133 13.10 -8.58 7.15
N SER A 134 12.44 -7.68 7.91
CA SER A 134 12.41 -7.74 9.37
C SER A 134 11.74 -9.01 9.89
N LYS A 135 10.79 -9.56 9.13
CA LYS A 135 10.14 -10.83 9.43
C LYS A 135 11.06 -12.04 9.22
N GLY A 136 12.02 -11.93 8.31
CA GLY A 136 12.89 -13.04 7.91
C GLY A 136 12.17 -14.04 7.02
N VAL A 137 11.39 -13.56 6.04
CA VAL A 137 10.73 -14.42 5.04
C VAL A 137 11.73 -15.33 4.31
N ASP A 138 11.28 -16.52 3.93
CA ASP A 138 12.08 -17.58 3.32
C ASP A 138 12.22 -17.45 1.79
N ARG A 139 11.60 -16.42 1.20
CA ARG A 139 11.60 -16.14 -0.24
C ARG A 139 12.36 -14.86 -0.55
N PRO A 140 12.98 -14.77 -1.75
CA PRO A 140 13.51 -13.52 -2.26
C PRO A 140 12.46 -12.43 -2.24
N ILE A 141 12.85 -11.23 -1.80
CA ILE A 141 12.01 -10.04 -1.86
C ILE A 141 12.43 -9.28 -3.11
N SER A 142 11.58 -9.26 -4.12
CA SER A 142 11.82 -8.51 -5.36
C SER A 142 10.98 -7.24 -5.37
N ARG A 143 11.51 -6.15 -5.94
CA ARG A 143 10.69 -5.01 -6.36
C ARG A 143 10.50 -5.05 -7.85
N MET A 144 9.30 -4.64 -8.29
CA MET A 144 9.01 -4.41 -9.69
C MET A 144 8.56 -2.97 -9.88
N ARG A 145 9.17 -2.30 -10.87
CA ARG A 145 8.66 -1.05 -11.43
C ARG A 145 8.13 -1.34 -12.82
N ILE A 146 6.91 -0.92 -13.10
CA ILE A 146 6.25 -1.13 -14.38
C ILE A 146 5.72 0.19 -14.93
N ARG A 147 5.92 0.44 -16.23
CA ARG A 147 5.27 1.54 -16.94
C ARG A 147 3.80 1.20 -17.14
N LEU A 148 2.95 2.19 -16.95
CA LEU A 148 1.51 2.11 -17.17
C LEU A 148 1.14 2.85 -18.46
N PRO A 149 -0.07 2.61 -19.02
CA PRO A 149 -0.60 3.49 -20.05
C PRO A 149 -0.60 4.95 -19.59
N GLY A 150 -0.30 5.88 -20.51
CA GLY A 150 -0.21 7.32 -20.19
C GLY A 150 1.07 7.74 -19.46
N ASP A 151 2.18 7.02 -19.68
CA ASP A 151 3.54 7.32 -19.19
C ASP A 151 3.77 7.32 -17.67
N ASN A 152 2.72 7.05 -16.88
CA ASN A 152 2.84 6.79 -15.46
C ASN A 152 3.63 5.51 -15.17
N SER A 153 4.00 5.31 -13.90
CA SER A 153 4.62 4.07 -13.45
C SER A 153 4.10 3.64 -12.09
N HIS A 154 4.02 2.33 -11.89
CA HIS A 154 3.71 1.73 -10.59
C HIS A 154 4.90 0.94 -10.07
N GLU A 155 5.03 0.89 -8.75
CA GLU A 155 6.09 0.15 -8.08
C GLU A 155 5.53 -0.66 -6.91
N LEU A 156 5.80 -1.96 -6.92
CA LEU A 156 5.29 -2.93 -5.96
C LEU A 156 6.37 -3.92 -5.54
N VAL A 157 6.07 -4.75 -4.54
CA VAL A 157 6.94 -5.80 -4.03
C VAL A 157 6.39 -7.17 -4.42
N MET A 158 7.25 -8.14 -4.60
CA MET A 158 6.92 -9.55 -4.82
C MET A 158 7.72 -10.43 -3.87
N LEU A 159 7.08 -11.48 -3.36
CA LEU A 159 7.75 -12.62 -2.71
C LEU A 159 7.98 -13.72 -3.74
N GLY A 160 9.26 -13.96 -4.03
CA GLY A 160 9.74 -14.76 -5.15
C GLY A 160 10.21 -13.91 -6.33
N ASP A 161 10.64 -14.58 -7.40
CA ASP A 161 11.04 -13.97 -8.67
C ASP A 161 10.36 -14.72 -9.81
N HIS A 162 9.40 -14.07 -10.47
CA HIS A 162 8.59 -14.68 -11.53
C HIS A 162 9.42 -15.15 -12.73
N ARG A 163 10.63 -14.61 -12.91
CA ARG A 163 11.57 -15.00 -13.98
C ARG A 163 12.20 -16.36 -13.71
N ALA A 164 12.23 -16.81 -12.45
CA ALA A 164 12.74 -18.11 -12.08
C ALA A 164 11.63 -19.18 -12.25
N PRO A 165 11.88 -20.28 -12.99
CA PRO A 165 10.84 -21.26 -13.33
C PRO A 165 10.11 -21.89 -12.13
N HIS A 166 10.78 -22.01 -10.98
CA HIS A 166 10.18 -22.61 -9.78
C HIS A 166 9.18 -21.68 -9.07
N TYR A 167 9.29 -20.36 -9.26
CA TYR A 167 8.25 -19.44 -8.85
C TYR A 167 7.21 -19.30 -9.98
N GLY A 168 7.63 -18.79 -11.15
CA GLY A 168 6.72 -18.39 -12.21
C GLY A 168 5.64 -17.40 -11.71
N GLU A 169 4.63 -17.11 -12.52
CA GLU A 169 3.57 -16.17 -12.12
C GLU A 169 2.71 -16.72 -10.97
N ARG A 170 2.37 -18.01 -11.01
CA ARG A 170 1.45 -18.62 -10.04
C ARG A 170 2.04 -18.82 -8.64
N ASN A 171 3.37 -18.90 -8.49
CA ASN A 171 4.00 -18.98 -7.17
C ASN A 171 4.76 -17.71 -6.78
N THR A 172 4.76 -16.66 -7.60
CA THR A 172 5.17 -15.32 -7.17
C THR A 172 3.98 -14.61 -6.55
N VAL A 173 4.14 -14.11 -5.32
CA VAL A 173 3.07 -13.41 -4.59
C VAL A 173 3.34 -11.91 -4.61
N VAL A 174 2.33 -11.12 -4.96
CA VAL A 174 2.38 -9.66 -4.99
C VAL A 174 2.06 -9.08 -3.61
N VAL A 175 2.92 -8.15 -3.18
CA VAL A 175 2.79 -7.34 -1.98
C VAL A 175 2.66 -5.88 -2.43
N ASP A 176 1.42 -5.41 -2.52
CA ASP A 176 1.11 -4.06 -2.95
C ASP A 176 0.13 -3.39 -1.98
N ALA A 177 0.66 -2.55 -1.11
CA ALA A 177 -0.10 -1.81 -0.11
C ALA A 177 -0.52 -0.40 -0.56
N TRP A 178 -0.17 -0.01 -1.79
CA TRP A 178 -0.46 1.31 -2.33
C TRP A 178 -1.95 1.59 -2.58
N PRO A 179 -2.77 0.62 -3.09
CA PRO A 179 -4.21 0.80 -3.20
C PRO A 179 -4.89 1.06 -1.86
N ALA A 180 -6.10 1.64 -1.87
CA ALA A 180 -6.87 1.89 -0.63
C ALA A 180 -7.09 0.61 0.20
N HIS A 181 -7.54 -0.46 -0.45
CA HIS A 181 -7.85 -1.75 0.13
C HIS A 181 -7.00 -2.86 -0.52
N PRO A 182 -5.75 -3.03 -0.07
CA PRO A 182 -4.84 -4.00 -0.69
C PRO A 182 -5.24 -5.43 -0.31
N SER A 183 -5.11 -6.33 -1.27
CA SER A 183 -5.27 -7.78 -1.07
C SER A 183 -4.01 -8.48 -1.55
N ALA A 184 -3.49 -9.42 -0.77
CA ALA A 184 -2.37 -10.24 -1.25
C ALA A 184 -2.89 -11.22 -2.31
N SER A 185 -2.15 -11.37 -3.40
CA SER A 185 -2.50 -12.26 -4.49
C SER A 185 -1.27 -12.89 -5.12
N THR A 186 -1.44 -13.99 -5.84
CA THR A 186 -0.43 -14.44 -6.80
C THR A 186 -0.37 -13.48 -7.99
N LEU A 187 0.77 -13.44 -8.69
CA LEU A 187 1.02 -12.49 -9.77
C LEU A 187 0.01 -12.66 -10.92
N ASP A 188 -0.36 -13.89 -11.24
CA ASP A 188 -1.37 -14.25 -12.26
C ASP A 188 -2.80 -13.85 -11.88
N GLN A 189 -3.05 -13.46 -10.63
CA GLN A 189 -4.35 -12.97 -10.14
C GLN A 189 -4.34 -11.47 -9.83
N THR A 190 -3.19 -10.80 -9.96
CA THR A 190 -3.08 -9.35 -9.70
C THR A 190 -3.65 -8.57 -10.87
N VAL A 191 -4.52 -7.61 -10.57
CA VAL A 191 -5.15 -6.72 -11.55
C VAL A 191 -5.07 -5.29 -11.02
N LEU A 192 -4.48 -4.39 -11.78
CA LEU A 192 -4.53 -2.96 -11.47
C LEU A 192 -5.87 -2.40 -11.94
N HIS A 193 -6.66 -1.93 -10.98
CA HIS A 193 -7.97 -1.33 -11.21
C HIS A 193 -7.88 0.18 -11.07
N ASP A 194 -8.04 0.93 -12.16
CA ASP A 194 -8.16 2.39 -12.09
C ASP A 194 -9.63 2.78 -12.23
N ALA A 195 -10.23 3.18 -11.10
CA ALA A 195 -11.63 3.54 -11.02
C ALA A 195 -11.96 4.86 -11.74
N SER A 196 -10.96 5.71 -12.03
CA SER A 196 -11.19 6.97 -12.74
C SER A 196 -11.45 6.74 -14.23
N SER A 197 -10.76 5.76 -14.82
CA SER A 197 -10.87 5.37 -16.23
C SER A 197 -11.71 4.11 -16.43
N ASN A 198 -12.14 3.45 -15.34
CA ASN A 198 -12.79 2.14 -15.33
C ASN A 198 -11.98 1.09 -16.11
N THR A 199 -10.65 1.12 -15.93
CA THR A 199 -9.74 0.17 -16.58
C THR A 199 -9.33 -0.93 -15.61
N HIS A 200 -9.24 -2.14 -16.14
CA HIS A 200 -8.88 -3.35 -15.42
C HIS A 200 -7.75 -4.01 -16.19
N MET A 201 -6.54 -3.97 -15.63
CA MET A 201 -5.34 -4.41 -16.33
C MET A 201 -4.66 -5.52 -15.54
N PRO A 202 -4.73 -6.78 -16.00
CA PRO A 202 -3.94 -7.85 -15.41
C PRO A 202 -2.46 -7.47 -15.40
N LEU A 203 -1.79 -7.72 -14.28
CA LEU A 203 -0.40 -7.30 -14.13
C LEU A 203 0.52 -8.05 -15.11
N THR A 204 0.22 -9.32 -15.39
CA THR A 204 0.90 -10.14 -16.40
C THR A 204 0.76 -9.55 -17.82
N ASP A 205 -0.42 -9.06 -18.18
CA ASP A 205 -0.64 -8.37 -19.46
C ASP A 205 0.17 -7.08 -19.54
N LEU A 206 0.20 -6.28 -18.45
CA LEU A 206 1.04 -5.09 -18.39
C LEU A 206 2.53 -5.45 -18.57
N MET A 207 3.00 -6.51 -17.90
CA MET A 207 4.38 -6.96 -17.99
C MET A 207 4.77 -7.41 -19.41
N ALA A 208 3.83 -7.98 -20.16
CA ALA A 208 4.05 -8.40 -21.53
C ALA A 208 4.13 -7.22 -22.52
N HIS A 209 3.39 -6.14 -22.27
CA HIS A 209 3.22 -5.03 -23.23
C HIS A 209 3.99 -3.76 -22.87
N TYR A 210 4.39 -3.61 -21.60
CA TYR A 210 5.05 -2.40 -21.10
C TYR A 210 6.39 -2.70 -20.47
N ARG A 211 7.29 -1.73 -20.58
CA ARG A 211 8.61 -1.80 -19.94
C ARG A 211 8.44 -1.98 -18.44
N ASN A 212 9.05 -3.05 -17.93
CA ASN A 212 9.13 -3.33 -16.51
C ASN A 212 10.57 -3.69 -16.13
N GLU A 213 10.90 -3.43 -14.86
CA GLU A 213 12.19 -3.73 -14.26
C GLU A 213 11.93 -4.47 -12.95
N THR A 214 12.53 -5.63 -12.78
CA THR A 214 12.47 -6.41 -11.53
C THR A 214 13.87 -6.60 -10.96
N TRP A 215 14.05 -6.26 -9.69
CA TRP A 215 15.33 -6.37 -8.99
C TRP A 215 15.16 -6.91 -7.57
N ASP A 216 16.15 -7.67 -7.11
CA ASP A 216 16.18 -8.23 -5.75
C ASP A 216 16.49 -7.12 -4.74
N VAL A 217 15.71 -7.08 -3.66
CA VAL A 217 15.85 -6.13 -2.55
C VAL A 217 16.01 -6.79 -1.19
N SER A 218 16.15 -8.12 -1.14
CA SER A 218 16.28 -8.92 0.09
C SER A 218 17.36 -8.36 1.02
N ASN A 219 18.43 -7.81 0.45
CA ASN A 219 19.57 -7.28 1.19
C ASN A 219 19.64 -5.75 1.31
N LEU A 220 18.70 -5.00 0.73
CA LEU A 220 18.82 -3.52 0.67
C LEU A 220 18.50 -2.80 1.98
N ALA A 221 17.50 -3.23 2.74
CA ALA A 221 17.17 -2.58 4.01
C ALA A 221 18.19 -2.94 5.10
N SER A 222 18.82 -1.96 5.73
CA SER A 222 19.73 -2.17 6.87
C SER A 222 18.97 -2.48 8.16
N ARG A 223 19.67 -2.89 9.23
CA ARG A 223 19.07 -2.97 10.59
C ARG A 223 18.46 -1.65 11.03
N SER A 224 19.12 -0.53 10.71
CA SER A 224 18.63 0.81 11.05
C SER A 224 17.36 1.18 10.29
N ASP A 225 17.20 0.67 9.06
CA ASP A 225 16.02 0.87 8.23
C ASP A 225 14.83 0.07 8.77
N MET A 226 15.04 -1.18 9.17
CA MET A 226 14.00 -2.01 9.80
C MET A 226 13.51 -1.40 11.13
N ALA A 227 14.43 -0.86 11.94
CA ALA A 227 14.08 -0.16 13.18
C ALA A 227 13.21 1.10 12.98
N ARG A 228 13.15 1.67 11.76
CA ARG A 228 12.26 2.80 11.46
C ARG A 228 10.79 2.41 11.52
N LEU A 229 10.47 1.12 11.37
CA LEU A 229 9.11 0.61 11.45
C LEU A 229 8.60 0.51 12.89
N THR A 230 9.51 0.55 13.87
CA THR A 230 9.19 0.40 15.30
C THR A 230 9.34 1.71 16.10
N ASP A 231 9.95 2.75 15.51
CA ASP A 231 10.16 4.07 16.13
C ASP A 231 9.45 5.18 15.33
N ILE A 232 8.14 5.02 15.11
CA ILE A 232 7.36 5.99 14.35
C ILE A 232 6.80 7.01 15.32
N LYS A 233 7.19 8.28 15.14
CA LYS A 233 6.62 9.40 15.88
C LYS A 233 5.58 10.07 15.02
N VAL A 234 4.32 9.99 15.44
CA VAL A 234 3.20 10.60 14.71
C VAL A 234 3.46 12.10 14.59
N MET A 235 3.47 12.59 13.35
CA MET A 235 3.45 14.03 13.11
C MET A 235 2.03 14.50 13.37
N ASN A 236 1.85 15.28 14.42
CA ASN A 236 0.54 15.82 14.76
C ASN A 236 0.08 16.88 13.75
N THR A 237 -1.23 17.09 13.71
CA THR A 237 -1.94 18.01 12.82
C THR A 237 -1.38 19.43 12.89
N ASP A 238 -1.06 19.94 14.09
CA ASP A 238 -0.52 21.29 14.26
C ASP A 238 0.89 21.44 13.64
N GLU A 239 1.74 20.44 13.80
CA GLU A 239 3.06 20.42 13.17
C GLU A 239 2.93 20.39 11.65
N LEU A 240 2.03 19.55 11.12
CA LEU A 240 1.77 19.45 9.69
C LEU A 240 1.26 20.78 9.12
N GLN A 241 0.26 21.40 9.77
CA GLN A 241 -0.28 22.71 9.41
C GLN A 241 0.79 23.80 9.43
N ARG A 242 1.68 23.81 10.43
CA ARG A 242 2.79 24.78 10.47
C ARG A 242 3.75 24.62 9.30
N LYS A 243 4.04 23.38 8.88
CA LYS A 243 4.90 23.10 7.71
C LYS A 243 4.24 23.57 6.41
N LEU A 244 2.97 23.23 6.19
CA LEU A 244 2.20 23.71 5.03
C LEU A 244 2.21 25.23 4.92
N ARG A 245 1.90 25.93 6.04
CA ARG A 245 1.93 27.40 6.07
C ARG A 245 3.31 27.97 5.74
N LYS A 246 4.39 27.32 6.18
CA LYS A 246 5.76 27.75 5.88
C LYS A 246 6.09 27.65 4.39
N GLU A 247 5.51 26.69 3.69
CA GLU A 247 5.66 26.49 2.24
C GLU A 247 4.62 27.28 1.43
N GLY A 248 3.77 28.09 2.08
CA GLY A 248 2.73 28.87 1.41
C GLY A 248 1.59 28.01 0.85
N LEU A 249 1.44 26.78 1.33
CA LEU A 249 0.40 25.85 0.89
C LEU A 249 -0.93 26.10 1.64
N PRO A 250 -2.07 25.73 1.02
CA PRO A 250 -3.38 25.83 1.68
C PRO A 250 -3.44 25.07 3.00
N SER A 251 -4.32 25.52 3.90
CA SER A 251 -4.51 24.89 5.20
C SER A 251 -5.00 23.45 5.11
N LEU A 252 -4.57 22.63 6.06
CA LEU A 252 -5.00 21.24 6.22
C LEU A 252 -6.53 21.16 6.32
N HIS A 253 -7.11 20.11 5.72
CA HIS A 253 -8.55 19.86 5.65
C HIS A 253 -9.38 20.97 4.99
N SER A 254 -8.76 21.90 4.26
CA SER A 254 -9.48 22.90 3.48
C SER A 254 -9.85 22.37 2.09
N SER A 255 -10.95 22.89 1.53
CA SER A 255 -11.31 22.63 0.13
C SER A 255 -10.24 23.10 -0.85
N ASP A 256 -9.47 24.13 -0.49
CA ASP A 256 -8.37 24.64 -1.32
C ASP A 256 -7.19 23.66 -1.33
N LEU A 257 -6.87 23.02 -0.20
CA LEU A 257 -5.85 21.96 -0.16
C LEU A 257 -6.27 20.76 -0.98
N VAL A 258 -7.53 20.31 -0.85
CA VAL A 258 -8.05 19.20 -1.66
C VAL A 258 -7.94 19.53 -3.15
N ARG A 259 -8.38 20.72 -3.56
CA ARG A 259 -8.28 21.15 -4.97
C ARG A 259 -6.83 21.23 -5.45
N HIS A 260 -5.94 21.77 -4.62
CA HIS A 260 -4.51 21.84 -4.91
C HIS A 260 -3.93 20.43 -5.10
N ALA A 261 -4.17 19.53 -4.14
CA ALA A 261 -3.68 18.15 -4.17
C ALA A 261 -4.19 17.35 -5.38
N LEU A 262 -5.46 17.53 -5.77
CA LEU A 262 -6.03 16.84 -6.92
C LEU A 262 -5.53 17.38 -8.27
N ASN A 263 -5.00 18.60 -8.30
CA ASN A 263 -4.45 19.25 -9.49
C ASN A 263 -2.92 19.12 -9.58
N ASP A 264 -2.26 18.63 -8.53
CA ASP A 264 -0.82 18.36 -8.52
C ASP A 264 -0.54 17.00 -9.18
N ASP A 265 0.07 17.04 -10.36
CA ASP A 265 0.43 15.86 -11.17
C ASP A 265 1.91 15.45 -11.02
N SER A 266 2.68 16.14 -10.16
CA SER A 266 4.12 15.90 -10.01
C SER A 266 4.48 14.48 -9.54
N PHE A 267 3.53 13.77 -8.95
CA PHE A 267 3.66 12.38 -8.49
C PHE A 267 2.72 11.40 -9.21
N GLY A 268 2.12 11.82 -10.33
CA GLY A 268 1.01 11.15 -10.99
C GLY A 268 -0.29 11.27 -10.20
N SER A 269 -1.43 10.97 -10.84
CA SER A 269 -2.75 10.98 -10.20
C SER A 269 -3.48 9.68 -10.54
N PHE A 270 -3.95 8.98 -9.52
CA PHE A 270 -4.52 7.64 -9.64
C PHE A 270 -5.79 7.49 -8.80
N ASP A 271 -6.69 6.57 -9.17
CA ASP A 271 -7.81 6.12 -8.34
C ASP A 271 -7.83 4.58 -8.27
N VAL A 272 -6.74 4.01 -7.73
CA VAL A 272 -6.60 2.55 -7.55
C VAL A 272 -7.06 2.16 -6.15
N ARG A 273 -8.23 1.53 -6.07
CA ARG A 273 -8.86 1.16 -4.80
C ARG A 273 -8.47 -0.25 -4.34
N ILE A 274 -8.17 -1.14 -5.27
CA ILE A 274 -7.81 -2.55 -5.06
C ILE A 274 -6.76 -2.97 -6.10
N ASN A 275 -5.96 -4.00 -5.79
CA ASN A 275 -4.95 -4.62 -6.68
C ASN A 275 -5.30 -6.05 -7.13
N THR A 276 -6.45 -6.55 -6.72
CA THR A 276 -7.09 -7.79 -7.19
C THR A 276 -8.53 -7.79 -6.69
N ASP A 277 -9.35 -8.71 -7.17
CA ASP A 277 -10.67 -8.93 -6.58
C ASP A 277 -10.51 -9.45 -5.13
N PRO A 278 -10.94 -8.70 -4.11
CA PRO A 278 -10.75 -9.06 -2.70
C PRO A 278 -11.53 -10.33 -2.30
N SER A 279 -12.51 -10.75 -3.10
CA SER A 279 -13.25 -12.00 -2.90
C SER A 279 -12.50 -13.25 -3.35
N THR A 280 -11.33 -13.10 -3.99
CA THR A 280 -10.51 -14.23 -4.43
C THR A 280 -10.01 -15.01 -3.22
N THR A 281 -10.29 -16.32 -3.21
CA THR A 281 -9.83 -17.25 -2.19
C THR A 281 -8.73 -18.15 -2.73
N TYR A 282 -7.83 -18.54 -1.83
CA TYR A 282 -6.76 -19.47 -2.13
C TYR A 282 -6.90 -20.72 -1.27
N THR A 283 -6.67 -21.88 -1.85
CA THR A 283 -6.68 -23.17 -1.13
C THR A 283 -5.45 -24.00 -1.47
N ARG A 284 -5.06 -24.93 -0.58
CA ARG A 284 -3.95 -25.87 -0.82
C ARG A 284 -4.38 -27.07 -1.67
N ASP A 285 -5.67 -27.40 -1.62
CA ASP A 285 -6.34 -28.44 -2.41
C ASP A 285 -7.86 -28.17 -2.31
N SER A 286 -8.61 -28.61 -3.31
CA SER A 286 -10.08 -28.59 -3.38
C SER A 286 -10.80 -29.15 -2.14
N ALA A 287 -10.11 -29.95 -1.32
CA ALA A 287 -10.62 -30.49 -0.06
C ALA A 287 -10.58 -29.50 1.13
N TYR A 288 -9.88 -28.36 1.02
CA TYR A 288 -9.77 -27.35 2.08
C TYR A 288 -10.55 -26.09 1.74
N TYR A 289 -11.14 -25.46 2.76
CA TYR A 289 -11.79 -24.16 2.60
C TYR A 289 -10.80 -23.10 2.11
N GLY A 290 -11.18 -22.40 1.04
CA GLY A 290 -10.43 -21.28 0.50
C GLY A 290 -10.37 -20.10 1.49
N ARG A 291 -9.24 -19.39 1.48
CA ARG A 291 -8.99 -18.20 2.29
C ARG A 291 -8.69 -16.99 1.41
N SER A 292 -9.36 -15.87 1.66
CA SER A 292 -9.02 -14.57 1.08
C SER A 292 -7.99 -13.82 1.94
N PHE A 293 -7.22 -12.93 1.31
CA PHE A 293 -6.15 -12.14 1.96
C PHE A 293 -6.41 -10.63 1.91
N ASP A 294 -7.70 -10.26 1.95
CA ASP A 294 -8.26 -8.90 1.85
C ASP A 294 -8.72 -8.36 3.22
N TYR A 295 -7.91 -8.55 4.25
CA TYR A 295 -8.27 -8.12 5.60
C TYR A 295 -8.52 -6.61 5.66
N LEU A 296 -9.58 -6.21 6.36
CA LEU A 296 -9.75 -4.82 6.73
C LEU A 296 -8.68 -4.41 7.71
N MET A 297 -8.01 -3.33 7.36
CA MET A 297 -6.99 -2.70 8.17
C MET A 297 -7.73 -1.82 9.19
N ASN A 298 -7.34 -1.87 10.46
CA ASN A 298 -8.03 -1.08 11.50
C ASN A 298 -8.03 0.41 11.12
N ASN A 299 -9.21 0.95 10.84
CA ASN A 299 -9.44 2.37 10.76
C ASN A 299 -9.39 2.93 12.18
N ASN A 300 -8.23 3.40 12.63
CA ASN A 300 -8.16 4.22 13.84
C ASN A 300 -8.75 5.64 13.63
N HIS A 301 -9.54 5.87 12.55
CA HIS A 301 -9.97 7.20 12.13
C HIS A 301 -11.46 7.34 11.78
N ASP A 302 -12.31 6.34 12.05
CA ASP A 302 -13.76 6.51 11.96
C ASP A 302 -14.36 6.55 13.37
N GLY A 303 -14.47 7.76 13.93
CA GLY A 303 -15.11 8.08 15.20
C GLY A 303 -15.33 9.56 15.38
#